data_AF-A0A832U3K8-F1
#
_entry.id   AF-A0A832U3K8-F1
#
_cell.length_a   1.000
_cell.length_b   1.000
_cell.length_c   1.000
_cell.angle_alpha   90.00
_cell.angle_beta   90.00
_cell.angle_gamma   90.00
#
_symmetry.space_group_name_H-M   'P 1'
#
loop_
_entity.id
_entity.type
_entity.pdbx_description
1 polymer ?
#
loop_
_entity_poly.entity_id
_entity_poly.type
_entity_poly.pdbx_seq_one_letter_code
_entity_poly.pdbx_strand_id
1 'polypeptide(L)' 'IVAEHEKAAVAGESAREVMDTLLELELVSRLDHAAYLGRELEKAELALRFNRSYAQDDIF' A
#
# COMPACT_ATOMS: atom_id res chain seq x y z
N ILE A 1 -1.42 8.29 -2.05
CA ILE A 1 -1.78 6.98 -1.40
C ILE A 1 -0.97 6.89 -0.12
N VAL A 2 -1.53 6.36 0.96
CA VAL A 2 -0.82 6.20 2.24
C VAL A 2 -0.94 4.74 2.69
N ALA A 3 0.18 4.15 3.09
CA ALA A 3 0.26 2.86 3.77
C ALA A 3 0.76 3.08 5.20
N GLU A 4 0.06 2.50 6.17
CA GLU A 4 0.44 2.57 7.59
C GLU A 4 1.07 1.25 8.03
N HIS A 5 2.18 1.34 8.75
CA HIS A 5 2.86 0.24 9.40
C HIS A 5 3.13 0.65 10.86
N GLU A 6 3.27 -0.31 11.78
CA GLU A 6 3.46 -0.03 13.22
C GLU A 6 4.62 0.94 13.53
N LYS A 7 5.62 0.97 12.64
CA LYS A 7 6.85 1.77 12.79
C LYS A 7 6.86 3.07 11.99
N ALA A 8 6.02 3.19 10.96
CA ALA A 8 6.08 4.30 10.01
C ALA A 8 4.82 4.38 9.13
N ALA A 9 4.55 5.55 8.57
CA ALA A 9 3.61 5.73 7.48
C ALA A 9 4.37 6.10 6.21
N VAL A 10 4.01 5.48 5.08
CA VAL A 10 4.60 5.73 3.77
C VAL A 10 3.54 6.32 2.87
N ALA A 11 3.83 7.45 2.25
CA ALA A 11 2.95 8.12 1.29
C ALA A 11 3.64 8.28 -0.06
N GLY A 12 2.88 8.14 -1.15
CA GLY A 12 3.38 8.28 -2.51
C GLY A 12 2.27 8.57 -3.52
N GLU A 13 2.65 8.93 -4.74
CA GLU A 13 1.74 9.26 -5.84
C GLU A 13 1.23 8.01 -6.56
N SER A 14 1.93 6.88 -6.45
CA SER A 14 1.56 5.59 -7.04
C SER A 14 1.70 4.42 -6.06
N ALA A 15 0.96 3.35 -6.32
CA ALA A 15 1.07 2.10 -5.55
C ALA A 15 2.49 1.54 -5.59
N ARG A 16 3.15 1.65 -6.74
CA ARG A 16 4.53 1.21 -6.93
C ARG A 16 5.50 1.97 -6.03
N GLU A 17 5.43 3.30 -6.02
CA GLU A 17 6.31 4.13 -5.21
C GLU A 17 6.18 3.80 -3.71
N VAL A 18 4.94 3.62 -3.23
CA VAL A 18 4.68 3.22 -1.85
C VAL A 18 5.25 1.83 -1.57
N MET A 19 5.04 0.85 -2.47
CA MET A 19 5.54 -0.51 -2.29
C MET A 19 7.07 -0.60 -2.35
N ASP A 20 7.70 0.10 -3.30
CA ASP A 20 9.17 0.15 -3.44
C ASP A 20 9.78 0.73 -2.14
N THR A 21 9.20 1.81 -1.61
CA THR A 21 9.64 2.41 -0.32
C THR A 21 9.46 1.44 0.86
N LEU A 22 8.34 0.72 0.93
CA LEU A 22 8.10 -0.26 2.01
C LEU A 22 9.11 -1.42 1.95
N LEU A 23 9.51 -1.85 0.76
CA LEU A 23 10.53 -2.89 0.56
C LEU A 23 11.92 -2.38 0.91
N GLU A 24 12.30 -1.18 0.49
CA GLU A 24 13.58 -0.54 0.81
C GLU A 24 13.77 -0.35 2.33
N LEU A 25 12.68 -0.06 3.04
CA LEU A 25 12.67 0.09 4.49
C LEU A 25 12.49 -1.24 5.26
N GLU A 26 12.43 -2.37 4.55
CA GLU A 26 12.18 -3.71 5.11
C GLU A 26 10.93 -3.77 6.01
N LEU A 27 9.90 -2.99 5.68
CA LEU A 27 8.62 -2.92 6.41
C LEU A 27 7.64 -4.02 6.00
N VAL A 28 8.00 -4.84 5.00
CA VAL A 28 7.26 -6.04 4.60
C VAL A 28 8.22 -7.22 4.56
N SER A 29 7.95 -8.23 5.38
CA SER A 29 8.86 -9.36 5.59
C SER A 29 8.47 -10.63 4.83
N ARG A 30 7.18 -10.83 4.56
CA ARG A 30 6.68 -12.03 3.88
C ARG A 30 6.21 -11.70 2.46
N LEU A 31 6.58 -12.56 1.50
CA LEU A 31 6.27 -12.36 0.08
C LEU A 31 4.76 -12.38 -0.20
N ASP A 32 4.00 -13.22 0.52
CA ASP A 32 2.54 -13.27 0.41
C ASP A 32 1.89 -11.97 0.92
N HIS A 33 2.38 -11.42 2.03
CA HIS A 33 1.95 -10.11 2.53
C HIS A 33 2.31 -8.99 1.55
N ALA A 34 3.50 -9.02 0.95
CA ALA A 34 3.90 -8.06 -0.08
C ALA A 34 2.97 -8.11 -1.31
N ALA A 35 2.64 -9.30 -1.78
CA ALA A 35 1.73 -9.48 -2.92
C ALA A 35 0.31 -9.00 -2.59
N TYR A 36 -0.20 -9.30 -1.40
CA TYR A 36 -1.50 -8.81 -0.94
C TYR A 36 -1.51 -7.28 -0.84
N LEU A 37 -0.53 -6.70 -0.16
CA LEU A 37 -0.44 -5.25 0.04
C LEU A 37 -0.32 -4.51 -1.30
N GLY A 38 0.46 -5.03 -2.24
CA GLY A 38 0.54 -4.48 -3.59
C GLY A 38 -0.82 -4.38 -4.29
N ARG A 39 -1.69 -5.40 -4.13
CA ARG A 39 -3.05 -5.38 -4.69
C ARG A 39 -3.94 -4.34 -4.01
N GLU A 40 -3.82 -4.17 -2.71
CA GLU A 40 -4.59 -3.15 -1.98
C GLU A 40 -4.12 -1.72 -2.34
N LEU A 41 -2.81 -1.52 -2.48
CA LEU A 41 -2.25 -0.25 -2.96
C LEU A 41 -2.73 0.09 -4.38
N GLU A 42 -2.77 -0.89 -5.29
CA GLU A 42 -3.29 -0.69 -6.64
C GLU A 42 -4.77 -0.30 -6.64
N LYS A 43 -5.60 -0.95 -5.81
CA LYS A 43 -7.01 -0.56 -5.63
C LYS A 43 -7.15 0.88 -5.13
N ALA A 44 -6.31 1.28 -4.16
CA ALA A 44 -6.30 2.64 -3.64
C ALA A 44 -5.92 3.66 -4.72
N GLU A 45 -4.91 3.34 -5.54
CA GLU A 45 -4.51 4.18 -6.68
C GLU A 45 -5.65 4.35 -7.69
N LEU A 46 -6.28 3.24 -8.09
CA LEU A 46 -7.39 3.27 -9.03
C LEU A 46 -8.58 4.05 -8.48
N ALA A 47 -8.88 3.91 -7.19
CA ALA A 47 -9.95 4.68 -6.56
C ALA A 47 -9.69 6.19 -6.65
N LEU A 48 -8.48 6.65 -6.33
CA LEU A 48 -8.09 8.05 -6.50
C LEU A 48 -8.21 8.50 -7.97
N ARG A 49 -7.70 7.72 -8.91
CA ARG A 49 -7.76 8.01 -10.35
C ARG A 49 -9.19 8.13 -10.88
N PHE A 50 -10.12 7.34 -10.36
CA PHE A 50 -11.52 7.35 -10.76
C PHE A 50 -12.43 8.21 -9.86
N ASN A 51 -11.85 9.02 -8.97
CA ASN A 51 -12.59 9.86 -8.02
C ASN A 51 -13.59 9.06 -7.18
N ARG A 52 -13.16 7.89 -6.70
CA ARG A 52 -13.90 6.99 -5.81
C ARG A 52 -13.23 6.94 -4.44
N SER A 53 -14.00 6.58 -3.42
CA SER A 53 -13.44 6.21 -2.12
C SER A 53 -12.92 4.77 -2.15
N TYR A 54 -11.87 4.53 -1.38
CA TYR A 54 -11.39 3.19 -1.07
C TYR A 54 -10.96 3.18 0.40
N ALA A 55 -11.39 2.15 1.11
CA ALA A 55 -10.93 1.81 2.44
C ALA A 55 -10.62 0.31 2.41
N GLN A 56 -9.49 -0.08 2.99
CA GLN A 56 -9.15 -1.49 3.15
C GLN A 56 -10.07 -2.08 4.22
N ASP A 57 -10.86 -3.10 3.87
CA ASP A 57 -11.89 -3.66 4.74
C ASP A 57 -11.35 -4.66 5.79
N ASP A 58 -10.12 -5.18 5.63
CA ASP A 58 -9.58 -6.23 6.50
C ASP A 58 -8.15 -5.95 6.99
N ILE A 59 -7.92 -6.24 8.27
CA ILE A 59 -6.61 -6.26 8.94
C ILE A 59 -6.17 -7.73 8.99
N PHE A 60 -5.08 -8.09 8.31
CA PHE A 60 -4.40 -9.39 8.47
C PHE A 60 -3.45 -9.37 9.67
#